data_AF-A0A7S3MA16-F1
#
_entry.id   AF-A0A7S3MA16-F1
#
_cell.length_a   1.000
_cell.length_b   1.000
_cell.length_c   1.000
_cell.angle_alpha   90.00
_cell.angle_beta   90.00
_cell.angle_gamma   90.00
#
_symmetry.space_group_name_H-M   'P 1'
#
loop_
_entity.id
_entity.type
_entity.pdbx_description
1 polymer ?
#
loop_
_entity_poly.entity_id
_entity_poly.type
_entity_poly.pdbx_seq_one_letter_code
_entity_poly.pdbx_strand_id
1 'polypeptide(L)'
;MDGPISRCGFRAIDYAGKEQFRWPNEDREIADYLKTMGSNYTWWGACYSGDIPRIDEYLDNGQDINEINPILHNYNGIECAIFGGNGKAAQFMVARGGLIMIRNCHVPVMEEMLSSIGR
;
A
#
# COMPACT_ATOMS: atom_id res chain seq x y z
N MET A 1 5.46 14.45 12.59
CA MET A 1 4.40 14.72 11.61
C MET A 1 3.82 13.41 11.11
N ASP A 2 4.65 12.38 10.91
CA ASP A 2 4.17 11.01 10.90
C ASP A 2 3.52 10.66 12.24
N GLY A 3 2.23 10.29 12.18
CA GLY A 3 1.48 9.78 13.32
C GLY A 3 1.84 8.32 13.65
N PRO A 4 1.15 7.71 14.63
CA PRO A 4 1.36 6.30 14.94
C PRO A 4 1.04 5.40 13.74
N ILE A 5 1.75 4.29 13.64
CA ILE A 5 1.50 3.25 12.63
C ILE A 5 0.35 2.37 13.12
N SER A 6 -0.62 2.11 12.24
CA SER A 6 -1.76 1.23 12.52
C SER A 6 -1.31 -0.24 12.60
N ARG A 7 -2.22 -1.10 13.06
CA ARG A 7 -1.94 -2.54 13.17
C ARG A 7 -1.56 -3.18 11.82
N CYS A 8 -2.09 -2.70 10.70
CA CYS A 8 -1.75 -3.19 9.36
C CYS A 8 -0.49 -2.56 8.77
N GLY A 9 0.22 -1.70 9.52
CA GLY A 9 1.44 -1.04 9.06
C GLY A 9 1.19 0.29 8.34
N PHE A 10 -0.01 0.86 8.41
CA PHE A 10 -0.35 2.09 7.70
C PHE A 10 -0.17 3.34 8.57
N ARG A 11 0.20 4.43 7.93
CA ARG A 11 0.18 5.79 8.46
C ARG A 11 -1.03 6.55 7.89
N ALA A 12 -1.30 7.73 8.45
CA ALA A 12 -2.39 8.59 7.99
C ALA A 12 -2.31 8.89 6.47
N ILE A 13 -1.09 9.12 5.95
CA ILE A 13 -0.87 9.33 4.52
C ILE A 13 -1.23 8.09 3.69
N ASP A 14 -0.96 6.88 4.19
CA ASP A 14 -1.25 5.64 3.47
C ASP A 14 -2.76 5.44 3.30
N TYR A 15 -3.55 5.74 4.33
CA TYR A 15 -5.02 5.75 4.22
C TYR A 15 -5.51 6.81 3.23
N ALA A 16 -4.94 8.01 3.26
CA ALA A 16 -5.30 9.07 2.32
C ALA A 16 -4.97 8.70 0.86
N GLY A 17 -3.82 8.07 0.63
CA GLY A 17 -3.39 7.61 -0.70
C GLY A 17 -4.17 6.40 -1.20
N LYS A 18 -4.46 5.43 -0.33
CA LYS A 18 -5.27 4.25 -0.67
C LYS A 18 -6.68 4.63 -1.12
N GLU A 19 -7.34 5.50 -0.35
CA GLU A 19 -8.73 5.91 -0.63
C GLU A 19 -8.81 7.09 -1.62
N GLN A 20 -7.67 7.62 -2.06
CA GLN A 20 -7.56 8.79 -2.95
C GLN A 20 -8.39 9.98 -2.46
N PHE A 21 -8.38 10.22 -1.14
CA PHE A 21 -9.22 11.26 -0.54
C PHE A 21 -8.80 12.65 -1.01
N ARG A 22 -9.79 13.48 -1.32
CA ARG A 22 -9.65 14.86 -1.76
C ARG A 22 -10.25 15.80 -0.74
N TRP A 23 -9.70 17.01 -0.66
CA TRP A 23 -10.28 18.05 0.19
C TRP A 23 -11.66 18.47 -0.34
N PRO A 24 -12.65 18.73 0.53
CA PRO A 24 -13.92 19.27 0.09
C PRO A 24 -13.67 20.64 -0.56
N ASN A 25 -14.01 20.77 -1.84
CA ASN A 25 -13.87 21.98 -2.67
C ASN A 25 -12.46 22.29 -3.20
N GLU A 26 -11.50 21.37 -3.10
CA GLU A 26 -10.22 21.50 -3.83
C GLU A 26 -9.94 20.23 -4.64
N ASP A 27 -9.33 20.37 -5.81
CA ASP A 27 -8.87 19.22 -6.61
C ASP A 27 -7.57 18.59 -6.07
N ARG A 28 -7.15 19.01 -4.87
CA ARG A 28 -5.93 18.56 -4.21
C ARG A 28 -6.18 17.29 -3.40
N GLU A 29 -5.32 16.30 -3.60
CA GLU A 29 -5.33 15.08 -2.79
C GLU A 29 -4.79 15.35 -1.38
N ILE A 30 -5.43 14.75 -0.37
CA ILE A 30 -5.01 14.89 1.03
C ILE A 30 -3.60 14.32 1.20
N ALA A 31 -3.25 13.26 0.45
CA ALA A 31 -1.91 12.69 0.48
C ALA A 31 -0.83 13.68 0.04
N ASP A 32 -1.07 14.47 -1.01
CA ASP A 32 -0.12 15.50 -1.47
C ASP A 32 0.07 16.60 -0.43
N TYR A 33 -0.99 16.97 0.29
CA TYR A 33 -0.86 17.87 1.44
C TYR A 33 0.02 17.27 2.54
N LEU A 34 -0.21 16.02 2.91
CA LEU A 34 0.60 15.33 3.92
C LEU A 34 2.07 15.19 3.46
N LYS A 35 2.34 14.96 2.17
CA LYS A 35 3.70 15.00 1.62
C LYS A 35 4.37 16.35 1.81
N THR A 36 3.68 17.46 1.51
CA THR A 36 4.25 18.81 1.69
C THR A 36 4.58 19.15 3.13
N MET A 37 3.89 18.52 4.09
CA MET A 37 4.17 18.68 5.51
C MET A 37 5.35 17.80 5.97
N GLY A 38 5.83 16.88 5.12
CA GLY A 38 6.93 15.95 5.40
C GLY A 38 6.52 14.52 5.79
N SER A 39 5.29 14.09 5.50
CA SER A 39 4.88 12.68 5.71
C SER A 39 5.27 11.84 4.51
N ASN A 40 5.69 10.61 4.76
CA ASN A 40 6.06 9.66 3.71
C ASN A 40 5.23 8.39 3.82
N TYR A 41 4.88 7.86 2.66
CA TYR A 41 4.23 6.56 2.54
C TYR A 41 5.11 5.47 3.16
N THR A 42 4.47 4.52 3.82
CA THR A 42 5.08 3.23 4.15
C THR A 42 5.17 2.36 2.90
N TRP A 43 5.84 1.20 2.99
CA TRP A 43 5.88 0.21 1.92
C TRP A 43 4.47 -0.10 1.37
N TRP A 44 3.55 -0.46 2.26
CA TRP A 44 2.19 -0.84 1.86
C TRP A 44 1.39 0.32 1.29
N GLY A 45 1.53 1.53 1.87
CA GLY A 45 0.88 2.72 1.35
C GLY A 45 1.42 3.16 0.00
N ALA A 46 2.73 3.04 -0.23
CA ALA A 46 3.34 3.33 -1.52
C ALA A 46 2.82 2.37 -2.60
N CYS A 47 2.70 1.08 -2.28
CA CYS A 47 2.08 0.09 -3.16
C CYS A 47 0.61 0.41 -3.48
N TYR A 48 -0.21 0.74 -2.47
CA TYR A 48 -1.62 1.09 -2.68
C TYR A 48 -1.82 2.38 -3.46
N SER A 49 -1.00 3.41 -3.19
CA SER A 49 -1.07 4.71 -3.85
C SER A 49 -0.40 4.74 -5.22
N GLY A 50 0.41 3.72 -5.55
CA GLY A 50 1.12 3.64 -6.82
C GLY A 50 2.34 4.55 -6.92
N ASP A 51 2.95 4.93 -5.79
CA ASP A 51 4.12 5.81 -5.73
C ASP A 51 5.40 5.05 -6.14
N ILE A 52 5.62 4.90 -7.44
CA ILE A 52 6.75 4.14 -8.02
C ILE A 52 8.11 4.59 -7.48
N PRO A 53 8.46 5.89 -7.43
CA PRO A 53 9.74 6.33 -6.88
C PRO A 53 9.96 5.84 -5.44
N ARG A 54 8.91 5.89 -4.62
CA ARG A 54 8.98 5.42 -3.23
C ARG A 54 9.09 3.91 -3.13
N ILE A 55 8.39 3.17 -3.99
CA ILE A 55 8.52 1.71 -4.10
C ILE A 55 9.95 1.33 -4.47
N ASP A 56 10.55 1.99 -5.46
CA ASP A 56 11.93 1.73 -5.90
C ASP A 56 12.93 1.99 -4.77
N GLU A 57 12.78 3.10 -4.04
CA GLU A 57 13.60 3.40 -2.85
C GLU A 57 13.52 2.29 -1.80
N TYR A 58 12.33 1.75 -1.53
CA TYR A 58 12.18 0.64 -0.59
C TYR A 58 12.87 -0.64 -1.08
N LEU A 59 12.70 -0.98 -2.36
CA LEU A 59 13.34 -2.15 -2.95
C LEU A 59 14.86 -2.04 -2.95
N ASP A 60 15.40 -0.86 -3.25
CA ASP A 60 16.84 -0.60 -3.22
C ASP A 60 17.42 -0.68 -1.79
N ASN A 61 16.59 -0.37 -0.77
CA ASN A 61 16.92 -0.55 0.64
C ASN A 61 16.72 -1.99 1.16
N GLY A 62 16.40 -2.95 0.29
CA GLY A 62 16.31 -4.37 0.64
C GLY A 62 14.94 -4.82 1.15
N GLN A 63 13.88 -4.04 0.89
CA GLN A 63 12.50 -4.48 1.14
C GLN A 63 12.21 -5.75 0.34
N ASP A 64 11.66 -6.77 1.00
CA ASP A 64 11.22 -7.99 0.32
C ASP A 64 9.97 -7.69 -0.52
N ILE A 65 10.13 -7.74 -1.84
CA ILE A 65 9.05 -7.51 -2.81
C ILE A 65 7.92 -8.53 -2.69
N ASN A 66 8.23 -9.71 -2.15
CA ASN A 66 7.33 -10.83 -1.97
C ASN A 66 6.82 -10.93 -0.51
N GLU A 67 7.08 -9.92 0.34
CA GLU A 67 6.53 -9.87 1.68
C GLU A 67 5.00 -9.91 1.62
N ILE A 68 4.41 -10.69 2.53
CA ILE A 68 2.96 -10.79 2.71
C ILE A 68 2.58 -10.08 4.02
N ASN A 69 1.51 -9.32 3.99
CA ASN A 69 0.92 -8.72 5.18
C ASN A 69 -0.26 -9.56 5.69
N PRO A 70 -0.13 -10.33 6.79
CA PRO A 70 -1.20 -11.22 7.25
C PRO A 70 -2.43 -10.49 7.78
N ILE A 71 -2.26 -9.23 8.17
CA ILE A 71 -3.31 -8.40 8.76
C ILE A 71 -4.10 -7.70 7.64
N LEU A 72 -3.46 -7.47 6.50
CA LEU A 72 -4.04 -6.86 5.31
C LEU A 72 -4.42 -7.95 4.28
N HIS A 73 -5.34 -8.83 4.68
CA HIS A 73 -5.91 -9.88 3.81
C HIS A 73 -4.89 -10.84 3.19
N ASN A 74 -3.70 -10.99 3.79
CA ASN A 74 -2.57 -11.73 3.22
C ASN A 74 -2.13 -11.21 1.85
N TYR A 75 -2.32 -9.93 1.56
CA TYR A 75 -1.82 -9.34 0.33
C TYR A 75 -0.31 -9.14 0.36
N ASN A 76 0.32 -9.33 -0.79
CA ASN A 76 1.64 -8.79 -1.06
C ASN A 76 1.57 -7.37 -1.64
N GLY A 77 2.73 -6.73 -1.85
CA GLY A 77 2.79 -5.36 -2.39
C GLY A 77 2.16 -5.22 -3.78
N ILE A 78 2.27 -6.24 -4.64
CA ILE A 78 1.70 -6.23 -5.99
C ILE A 78 0.17 -6.28 -5.94
N GLU A 79 -0.40 -7.15 -5.11
CA GLU A 79 -1.84 -7.25 -4.90
C GLU A 79 -2.39 -5.92 -4.36
N CYS A 80 -1.69 -5.28 -3.41
CA CYS A 80 -2.06 -3.94 -2.94
C CYS A 80 -2.14 -2.93 -4.08
N ALA A 81 -1.16 -2.91 -4.98
CA ALA A 81 -1.17 -2.01 -6.15
C ALA A 81 -2.31 -2.34 -7.14
N ILE A 82 -2.60 -3.63 -7.36
CA ILE A 82 -3.72 -4.06 -8.20
C ILE A 82 -5.06 -3.62 -7.60
N PHE A 83 -5.26 -3.84 -6.30
CA PHE A 83 -6.48 -3.43 -5.60
C PHE A 83 -6.63 -1.91 -5.53
N GLY A 84 -5.53 -1.17 -5.43
CA GLY A 84 -5.52 0.29 -5.53
C GLY A 84 -5.74 0.84 -6.94
N GLY A 85 -5.88 -0.01 -7.97
CA GLY A 85 -6.03 0.41 -9.36
C GLY A 85 -4.74 0.90 -10.02
N ASN A 86 -3.59 0.70 -9.38
CA ASN A 86 -2.29 1.21 -9.79
C ASN A 86 -1.52 0.19 -10.66
N GLY A 87 -2.08 -0.12 -11.83
CA GLY A 87 -1.52 -1.14 -12.74
C GLY A 87 -0.07 -0.88 -13.17
N LYS A 88 0.36 0.38 -13.28
CA LYS A 88 1.76 0.72 -13.60
C LYS A 88 2.73 0.34 -12.48
N ALA A 89 2.34 0.57 -11.22
CA ALA A 89 3.14 0.18 -10.07
C ALA A 89 3.21 -1.34 -9.93
N ALA A 90 2.08 -2.03 -10.16
CA ALA A 90 2.05 -3.49 -10.22
C ALA A 90 2.98 -4.04 -11.32
N GLN A 91 2.91 -3.48 -12.54
CA GLN A 91 3.78 -3.88 -13.64
C GLN A 91 5.26 -3.64 -13.33
N PHE A 92 5.58 -2.50 -12.70
CA PHE A 92 6.93 -2.17 -12.27
C PHE A 92 7.47 -3.20 -11.27
N MET A 93 6.69 -3.56 -10.24
CA MET A 93 7.09 -4.57 -9.26
C MET A 93 7.25 -5.97 -9.87
N VAL A 94 6.35 -6.35 -10.79
CA VAL A 94 6.50 -7.61 -11.55
C VAL A 94 7.79 -7.60 -12.39
N ALA A 95 8.12 -6.48 -13.02
CA ALA A 95 9.37 -6.33 -13.78
C ALA A 95 10.62 -6.41 -12.88
N ARG A 96 10.51 -6.02 -11.60
CA ARG A 96 11.56 -6.19 -10.58
C ARG A 96 11.62 -7.62 -10.01
N GLY A 97 10.83 -8.56 -10.54
CA GLY A 97 10.86 -9.98 -10.17
C GLY A 97 9.86 -10.38 -9.08
N GLY A 98 8.91 -9.52 -8.73
CA GLY A 98 7.87 -9.84 -7.76
C GLY A 98 6.82 -10.81 -8.33
N LEU A 99 6.27 -11.66 -7.48
CA LEU A 99 5.21 -12.60 -7.83
C LEU A 99 3.84 -11.95 -7.61
N ILE A 100 2.94 -12.06 -8.60
CA ILE A 100 1.61 -11.45 -8.50
C ILE A 100 0.79 -12.05 -7.35
N MET A 101 0.80 -13.37 -7.22
CA MET A 101 0.07 -14.08 -6.17
C MET A 101 1.03 -14.94 -5.38
N ILE A 102 1.09 -14.68 -4.07
CA ILE A 102 1.82 -15.53 -3.14
C ILE A 102 0.78 -16.12 -2.20
N ARG A 103 0.59 -17.43 -2.28
CA ARG A 103 -0.36 -18.11 -1.40
C ARG A 103 0.26 -18.25 -0.01
N ASN A 104 -0.27 -17.52 0.96
CA ASN A 104 0.03 -17.79 2.36
C ASN A 104 -0.67 -19.09 2.79
N CYS A 105 0.10 -20.18 2.90
CA CYS A 105 -0.43 -21.46 3.36
C CYS A 105 -0.61 -21.52 4.90
N HIS A 106 -0.06 -20.55 5.65
CA HIS A 106 -0.11 -20.54 7.11
C HIS A 106 -1.33 -19.78 7.65
N VAL A 107 -1.76 -18.74 6.96
CA VAL A 107 -2.98 -17.99 7.27
C VAL A 107 -3.83 -17.97 6.00
N PRO A 108 -4.73 -18.94 5.79
CA PRO A 108 -5.61 -18.91 4.62
C PRO A 108 -6.50 -17.67 4.67
N VAL A 109 -6.72 -17.05 3.52
CA VAL A 109 -7.69 -15.95 3.39
C VAL A 109 -9.08 -16.53 3.66
N MET A 110 -9.69 -16.11 4.77
CA MET A 110 -11.06 -16.49 5.12
C MET A 110 -12.03 -15.47 4.54
N GLU A 111 -13.26 -15.88 4.19
CA GLU A 111 -14.31 -14.99 3.65
C GLU A 111 -14.55 -13.79 4.58
N GLU A 112 -14.55 -14.03 5.89
CA GLU A 112 -14.58 -12.99 6.93
C GLU A 112 -13.48 -11.95 6.78
N MET A 113 -12.27 -12.30 6.32
CA MET A 113 -11.22 -11.31 6.09
C MET A 113 -11.60 -10.38 4.94
N LEU A 114 -12.22 -10.88 3.88
CA LEU A 114 -12.60 -10.08 2.70
C LEU A 114 -13.88 -9.26 2.91
N SER A 115 -14.78 -9.74 3.79
CA SER A 115 -16.09 -9.11 4.06
C SER A 115 -16.17 -8.36 5.40
N SER A 116 -15.23 -8.59 6.31
CA SER A 116 -15.01 -7.72 7.47
C SER A 116 -14.50 -6.40 6.93
N ILE A 117 -15.40 -5.42 6.88
CA ILE A 117 -15.03 -4.02 6.77
C ILE A 117 -14.24 -3.74 8.06
N GLY A 118 -12.92 -3.87 8.00
CA GLY A 118 -12.02 -3.30 8.99
C GLY A 118 -12.18 -1.78 8.95
N ARG A 119 -13.25 -1.29 9.59
CA ARG A 119 -13.40 0.09 10.02
C ARG A 119 -12.62 0.30 11.30
#